data_AF-A0A5C6CJ44-F1
#
_entry.id   AF-A0A5C6CJ44-F1
#
_cell.length_a   1.000
_cell.length_b   1.000
_cell.length_c   1.000
_cell.angle_alpha   90.00
_cell.angle_beta   90.00
_cell.angle_gamma   90.00
#
_symmetry.space_group_name_H-M   'P 1'
#
loop_
_entity.id
_entity.type
_entity.pdbx_description
1 polymer ?
#
loop_
_entity_poly.entity_id
_entity_poly.type
_entity_poly.pdbx_seq_one_letter_code
_entity_poly.pdbx_strand_id
1 'polypeptide(L)'
;MSHLPLATVEEMIALVSAAGNPTCETSIESCRRALLAGLARLVRADFWVWSIAINSRAILGDAMTTHTVDGGWESEEKPAAFDSIMSDPRFRFAETRAIESCSERHVTHHQGILKTVAERKQFMETWKPIGISHLLLSGYPVGETIVNFFAFYRSSQRLDFDERDNMIVHSIVGQVNWLHSFRSVQPPNSKVIKLAPREREVLVFLLGGDSIKSIACKMGLSHHTIGDYVKAIYRKHSVRSRAELLSHFIGK
;
A
#
# COMPACT_ATOMS: atom_id res chain seq x y z
N MET A 1 7.20 -13.35 -19.23
CA MET A 1 6.45 -12.71 -18.13
C MET A 1 5.99 -13.82 -17.22
N SER A 2 6.53 -13.91 -16.01
CA SER A 2 6.02 -14.83 -14.99
C SER A 2 4.62 -14.36 -14.61
N HIS A 3 3.64 -15.26 -14.67
CA HIS A 3 2.28 -15.00 -14.21
C HIS A 3 2.07 -15.71 -12.88
N LEU A 4 1.37 -15.07 -11.94
CA LEU A 4 1.01 -15.73 -10.68
C LEU A 4 0.06 -16.91 -10.98
N PRO A 5 0.26 -18.07 -10.34
CA PRO A 5 -0.69 -19.19 -10.45
C PRO A 5 -2.10 -18.74 -10.02
N LEU A 6 -3.14 -19.27 -10.67
CA LEU A 6 -4.54 -18.92 -10.37
C LEU A 6 -4.87 -19.08 -8.88
N ALA A 7 -4.44 -20.18 -8.26
CA ALA A 7 -4.61 -20.42 -6.82
C ALA A 7 -4.02 -19.29 -5.95
N THR A 8 -2.89 -18.71 -6.34
CA THR A 8 -2.29 -17.58 -5.62
C THR A 8 -3.12 -16.31 -5.79
N VAL A 9 -3.69 -16.07 -6.97
CA VAL A 9 -4.58 -14.92 -7.21
C VAL A 9 -5.86 -15.06 -6.39
N GLU A 10 -6.43 -16.26 -6.31
CA GLU A 10 -7.60 -16.55 -5.46
C GLU A 10 -7.30 -16.31 -3.98
N GLU A 11 -6.14 -16.74 -3.48
CA GLU A 11 -5.67 -16.44 -2.11
C GLU A 11 -5.54 -14.94 -1.86
N MET A 12 -5.01 -14.17 -2.82
CA MET A 12 -4.91 -12.71 -2.73
C MET A 12 -6.28 -12.04 -2.65
N ILE A 13 -7.24 -12.46 -3.49
CA ILE A 13 -8.60 -11.93 -3.49
C ILE A 13 -9.32 -12.24 -2.17
N ALA A 14 -9.18 -13.48 -1.67
CA ALA A 14 -9.74 -13.90 -0.40
C ALA A 14 -9.15 -13.08 0.76
N LEU A 15 -7.83 -12.85 0.75
CA LEU A 15 -7.14 -12.03 1.73
C LEU A 15 -7.68 -10.58 1.75
N VAL A 16 -7.74 -9.91 0.60
CA VAL A 16 -8.23 -8.52 0.52
C VAL A 16 -9.69 -8.43 0.97
N SER A 17 -10.51 -9.41 0.58
CA SER A 17 -11.91 -9.48 0.99
C SER A 17 -12.06 -9.69 2.49
N ALA A 18 -11.26 -10.57 3.10
CA ALA A 18 -11.29 -10.87 4.52
C ALA A 18 -10.76 -9.73 5.40
N ALA A 19 -9.79 -8.96 4.92
CA ALA A 19 -9.34 -7.74 5.60
C ALA A 19 -10.42 -6.65 5.65
N GLY A 20 -11.41 -6.73 4.74
CA GLY A 20 -12.55 -5.85 4.66
C GLY A 20 -12.23 -4.50 4.02
N ASN A 21 -13.28 -3.69 3.86
CA ASN A 21 -13.18 -2.29 3.45
C ASN A 21 -13.50 -1.40 4.66
N PRO A 22 -12.68 -0.38 4.99
CA PRO A 22 -12.86 0.48 6.17
C PRO A 22 -14.11 1.37 6.21
N THR A 23 -15.22 0.98 5.57
CA THR A 23 -16.35 1.88 5.29
C THR A 23 -17.52 1.86 6.28
N CYS A 24 -17.67 0.89 7.19
CA CYS A 24 -18.83 0.91 8.12
C CYS A 24 -18.64 0.34 9.55
N GLU A 25 -17.89 -0.75 9.77
CA GLU A 25 -17.84 -1.41 11.11
C GLU A 25 -16.43 -1.63 11.68
N THR A 26 -15.42 -1.72 10.82
CA THR A 26 -14.04 -2.03 11.21
C THR A 26 -13.15 -0.82 10.98
N SER A 27 -12.34 -0.46 11.99
CA SER A 27 -11.40 0.66 11.86
C SER A 27 -10.40 0.39 10.72
N ILE A 28 -9.95 1.45 10.05
CA ILE A 28 -8.92 1.34 9.01
C ILE A 28 -7.61 0.75 9.53
N GLU A 29 -7.31 0.96 10.81
CA GLU A 29 -6.13 0.40 11.48
C GLU A 29 -6.28 -1.12 11.64
N SER A 30 -7.47 -1.59 12.02
CA SER A 30 -7.80 -3.01 12.12
C SER A 30 -7.76 -3.69 10.75
N CYS A 31 -8.36 -3.09 9.72
CA CYS A 31 -8.28 -3.60 8.34
C CYS A 31 -6.84 -3.68 7.85
N ARG A 32 -6.04 -2.64 8.08
CA ARG A 32 -4.61 -2.61 7.71
C ARG A 32 -3.83 -3.72 8.41
N ARG A 33 -3.97 -3.84 9.73
CA ARG A 33 -3.28 -4.88 10.50
C ARG A 33 -3.66 -6.27 10.01
N ALA A 34 -4.94 -6.52 9.73
CA ALA A 34 -5.42 -7.80 9.20
C ALA A 34 -4.81 -8.09 7.82
N LEU A 35 -4.80 -7.11 6.91
CA LEU A 35 -4.23 -7.25 5.57
C LEU A 35 -2.72 -7.52 5.63
N LEU A 36 -1.98 -6.77 6.43
CA LEU A 36 -0.52 -6.94 6.56
C LEU A 36 -0.14 -8.26 7.22
N ALA A 37 -0.87 -8.67 8.26
CA ALA A 37 -0.68 -9.99 8.87
C ALA A 37 -1.02 -11.14 7.91
N GLY A 38 -2.05 -10.98 7.07
CA GLY A 38 -2.38 -11.95 6.04
C GLY A 38 -1.38 -11.97 4.89
N LEU A 39 -0.88 -10.81 4.44
CA LEU A 39 0.22 -10.69 3.49
C LEU A 39 1.47 -11.40 4.01
N ALA A 40 1.85 -11.14 5.26
CA ALA A 40 3.00 -11.78 5.89
C ALA A 40 2.89 -13.31 5.86
N ARG A 41 1.71 -13.87 6.16
CA ARG A 41 1.47 -15.32 6.03
C ARG A 41 1.59 -15.79 4.57
N LEU A 42 0.99 -15.06 3.63
CA LEU A 42 0.96 -15.42 2.20
C LEU A 42 2.36 -15.45 1.57
N VAL A 43 3.25 -14.55 2.00
CA VAL A 43 4.66 -14.52 1.61
C VAL A 43 5.58 -15.16 2.64
N ARG A 44 5.06 -15.95 3.58
CA ARG A 44 5.84 -16.69 4.59
C ARG A 44 6.89 -15.82 5.32
N ALA A 45 6.56 -14.56 5.58
CA ALA A 45 7.34 -13.67 6.41
C ALA A 45 7.13 -14.01 7.89
N ASP A 46 8.18 -13.84 8.69
CA ASP A 46 8.12 -14.04 10.14
C ASP A 46 7.46 -12.85 10.82
N PHE A 47 7.81 -11.63 10.41
CA PHE A 47 7.18 -10.42 10.90
C PHE A 47 7.14 -9.34 9.81
N TRP A 48 6.34 -8.32 10.05
CA TRP A 48 6.13 -7.21 9.14
C TRP A 48 6.16 -5.88 9.89
N VAL A 49 6.54 -4.85 9.16
CA VAL A 49 6.59 -3.47 9.63
C VAL A 49 5.98 -2.58 8.57
N TRP A 50 5.03 -1.75 8.98
CA TRP A 50 4.52 -0.64 8.19
C TRP A 50 5.05 0.64 8.78
N SER A 51 5.67 1.47 7.94
CA SER A 51 6.18 2.77 8.36
C SER A 51 5.84 3.87 7.35
N ILE A 52 5.84 5.11 7.84
CA ILE A 52 5.62 6.30 7.01
C ILE A 52 6.84 7.20 7.13
N ALA A 53 7.48 7.44 6.00
CA ALA A 53 8.61 8.36 5.91
C ALA A 53 8.18 9.66 5.22
N ILE A 54 8.62 10.79 5.79
CA ILE A 54 8.57 12.09 5.11
C ILE A 54 9.95 12.36 4.53
N ASN A 55 10.02 12.49 3.20
CA ASN A 55 11.21 12.88 2.47
C ASN A 55 11.32 14.41 2.45
N SER A 56 12.27 14.95 3.21
CA SER A 56 12.63 16.37 3.14
C SER A 56 13.48 16.62 1.88
N ARG A 57 12.92 17.31 0.87
CA ARG A 57 13.68 17.72 -0.32
C ARG A 57 14.93 18.58 -0.01
N ALA A 58 15.03 19.11 1.20
CA ALA A 58 16.13 19.99 1.60
C ALA A 58 17.46 19.24 1.82
N ILE A 59 17.43 17.95 2.20
CA ILE A 59 18.63 17.15 2.46
C ILE A 59 18.37 15.72 1.95
N LEU A 60 19.13 15.29 0.92
CA LEU A 60 19.06 13.93 0.40
C LEU A 60 19.42 12.94 1.53
N GLY A 61 18.49 12.05 1.90
CA GLY A 61 18.68 11.09 3.00
C GLY A 61 18.13 11.52 4.37
N ASP A 62 17.56 12.72 4.49
CA ASP A 62 16.87 13.19 5.71
C ASP A 62 15.39 12.77 5.70
N ALA A 63 15.19 11.45 5.61
CA ALA A 63 13.88 10.85 5.69
C ALA A 63 13.52 10.58 7.16
N MET A 64 12.47 11.25 7.63
CA MET A 64 11.98 11.07 8.99
C MET A 64 10.83 10.06 8.99
N THR A 65 11.04 8.92 9.63
CA THR A 65 9.97 7.96 9.93
C THR A 65 9.09 8.55 11.03
N THR A 66 7.83 8.83 10.70
CA THR A 66 6.89 9.50 11.61
C THR A 66 6.01 8.54 12.37
N HIS A 67 5.73 7.37 11.78
CA HIS A 67 4.83 6.37 12.32
C HIS A 67 5.33 5.00 11.93
N THR A 68 5.27 4.06 12.88
CA THR A 68 5.64 2.67 12.69
C THR A 68 4.61 1.78 13.37
N VAL A 69 4.15 0.74 12.69
CA VAL A 69 3.31 -0.31 13.25
C VAL A 69 3.83 -1.65 12.74
N ASP A 70 4.02 -2.58 13.64
CA ASP A 70 4.57 -3.89 13.33
C ASP A 70 3.68 -5.03 13.87
N GLY A 71 4.03 -6.26 13.49
CA GLY A 71 3.41 -7.47 14.01
C GLY A 71 4.07 -8.75 13.50
N GLY A 72 3.80 -9.87 14.18
CA GLY A 72 4.35 -11.20 13.84
C GLY A 72 5.58 -11.60 14.65
N TRP A 73 6.00 -10.82 15.64
CA TRP A 73 7.15 -11.16 16.49
C TRP A 73 6.93 -12.47 17.27
N GLU A 74 7.92 -13.37 17.21
CA GLU A 74 7.93 -14.61 17.99
C GLU A 74 8.36 -14.42 19.46
N SER A 75 9.05 -13.31 19.76
CA SER A 75 9.57 -12.98 21.09
C SER A 75 9.48 -11.48 21.33
N GLU A 76 9.15 -11.09 22.57
CA GLU A 76 9.06 -9.68 23.00
C GLU A 76 10.43 -8.97 23.08
N GLU A 77 11.55 -9.70 23.05
CA GLU A 77 12.90 -9.11 23.11
C GLU A 77 13.40 -8.58 21.74
N LYS A 78 12.93 -9.18 20.64
CA LYS A 78 13.34 -8.80 19.27
C LYS A 78 12.87 -7.39 18.85
N PRO A 79 11.64 -6.92 19.20
CA PRO A 79 11.19 -5.56 18.91
C PRO A 79 12.12 -4.45 19.41
N ALA A 80 12.60 -4.53 20.65
CA ALA A 80 13.44 -3.46 21.22
C ALA A 80 14.79 -3.32 20.48
N ALA A 81 15.41 -4.45 20.11
CA ALA A 81 16.64 -4.45 19.34
C ALA A 81 16.41 -3.96 17.89
N PHE A 82 15.27 -4.34 17.29
CA PHE A 82 14.86 -3.84 15.97
C PHE A 82 14.66 -2.32 15.97
N ASP A 83 13.92 -1.80 16.95
CA ASP A 83 13.66 -0.36 17.09
C ASP A 83 14.94 0.45 17.30
N SER A 84 15.88 -0.08 18.09
CA SER A 84 17.18 0.54 18.29
C SER A 84 17.97 0.65 16.98
N ILE A 85 17.97 -0.40 16.15
CA ILE A 85 18.62 -0.41 14.83
C ILE A 85 17.92 0.58 13.87
N MET A 86 16.58 0.55 13.80
CA MET A 86 15.82 1.42 12.89
C MET A 86 15.95 2.91 13.24
N SER A 87 16.13 3.22 14.53
CA SER A 87 16.32 4.60 14.99
C SER A 87 17.66 5.20 14.53
N ASP A 88 18.65 4.37 14.23
CA ASP A 88 19.97 4.83 13.77
C ASP A 88 19.98 5.06 12.25
N PRO A 89 20.25 6.31 11.79
CA PRO A 89 20.27 6.66 10.37
C PRO A 89 21.22 5.80 9.52
N ARG A 90 22.29 5.23 10.11
CA ARG A 90 23.26 4.39 9.40
C ARG A 90 22.65 3.11 8.86
N PHE A 91 21.52 2.65 9.42
CA PHE A 91 20.88 1.39 9.06
C PHE A 91 19.62 1.57 8.19
N ARG A 92 19.28 2.81 7.81
CA ARG A 92 18.11 3.12 6.96
C ARG A 92 18.39 3.11 5.46
N PHE A 93 19.56 2.64 5.01
CA PHE A 93 19.95 2.64 3.60
C PHE A 93 18.94 1.92 2.69
N ALA A 94 18.30 0.84 3.14
CA ALA A 94 17.25 0.18 2.37
C ALA A 94 16.03 1.10 2.15
N GLU A 95 15.59 1.82 3.19
CA GLU A 95 14.54 2.82 3.08
C GLU A 95 15.00 4.00 2.22
N THR A 96 16.21 4.53 2.41
CA THR A 96 16.76 5.62 1.58
C THR A 96 16.76 5.26 0.10
N ARG A 97 17.23 4.06 -0.26
CA ARG A 97 17.19 3.54 -1.64
C ARG A 97 15.77 3.37 -2.15
N ALA A 98 14.87 2.91 -1.30
CA ALA A 98 13.47 2.78 -1.65
C ALA A 98 12.90 4.18 -1.95
N ILE A 99 13.14 5.19 -1.10
CA ILE A 99 12.72 6.57 -1.32
C ILE A 99 13.26 7.12 -2.65
N GLU A 100 14.55 6.93 -2.94
CA GLU A 100 15.17 7.31 -4.21
C GLU A 100 14.47 6.65 -5.41
N SER A 101 14.04 5.40 -5.25
CA SER A 101 13.39 4.61 -6.30
C SER A 101 11.86 4.82 -6.39
N CYS A 102 11.25 5.31 -5.31
CA CYS A 102 9.80 5.51 -5.13
C CYS A 102 9.32 6.90 -5.55
N SER A 103 10.21 7.84 -5.87
CA SER A 103 9.90 9.27 -5.98
C SER A 103 8.72 9.60 -6.90
N GLU A 104 8.42 8.76 -7.89
CA GLU A 104 7.28 8.94 -8.81
C GLU A 104 6.42 7.68 -9.03
N ARG A 105 6.82 6.51 -8.50
CA ARG A 105 6.10 5.24 -8.73
C ARG A 105 6.24 4.27 -7.56
N HIS A 106 5.23 3.43 -7.39
CA HIS A 106 5.27 2.31 -6.46
C HIS A 106 6.35 1.30 -6.90
N VAL A 107 7.20 0.88 -5.96
CA VAL A 107 8.22 -0.14 -6.20
C VAL A 107 8.18 -1.21 -5.11
N THR A 108 8.57 -2.42 -5.48
CA THR A 108 8.70 -3.54 -4.55
C THR A 108 9.98 -4.30 -4.87
N HIS A 109 10.82 -4.47 -3.87
CA HIS A 109 12.12 -5.13 -4.00
C HIS A 109 12.32 -6.08 -2.81
N HIS A 110 12.70 -7.32 -3.10
CA HIS A 110 13.35 -8.17 -2.10
C HIS A 110 14.79 -7.69 -1.86
N GLN A 111 15.70 -8.55 -1.38
CA GLN A 111 17.11 -8.22 -1.17
C GLN A 111 17.80 -7.51 -2.35
N GLY A 112 17.25 -7.58 -3.58
CA GLY A 112 17.68 -6.80 -4.74
C GLY A 112 17.67 -5.26 -4.57
N ILE A 113 17.08 -4.72 -3.50
CA ILE A 113 17.26 -3.30 -3.13
C ILE A 113 18.68 -2.98 -2.66
N LEU A 114 19.39 -3.98 -2.13
CA LEU A 114 20.79 -3.90 -1.70
C LEU A 114 21.68 -4.20 -2.90
N LYS A 115 21.99 -3.17 -3.69
CA LYS A 115 22.66 -3.33 -4.98
C LYS A 115 24.14 -3.72 -4.83
N THR A 116 24.82 -3.19 -3.82
CA THR A 116 26.26 -3.39 -3.63
C THR A 116 26.59 -4.52 -2.65
N VAL A 117 27.78 -5.10 -2.80
CA VAL A 117 28.32 -6.10 -1.85
C VAL A 117 28.45 -5.49 -0.45
N ALA A 118 28.83 -4.22 -0.35
CA ALA A 118 28.97 -3.49 0.91
C ALA A 118 27.62 -3.34 1.63
N GLU A 119 26.56 -2.91 0.92
CA GLU A 119 25.21 -2.79 1.49
C GLU A 119 24.67 -4.15 1.97
N ARG A 120 24.88 -5.22 1.19
CA ARG A 120 24.49 -6.59 1.62
C ARG A 120 25.26 -7.05 2.84
N LYS A 121 26.57 -6.80 2.90
CA LYS A 121 27.41 -7.14 4.05
C LYS A 121 26.96 -6.38 5.30
N GLN A 122 26.78 -5.06 5.19
CA GLN A 122 26.32 -4.22 6.29
C GLN A 122 24.94 -4.64 6.77
N PHE A 123 24.01 -4.98 5.87
CA PHE A 123 22.70 -5.53 6.23
C PHE A 123 22.87 -6.80 7.07
N MET A 124 23.67 -7.76 6.61
CA MET A 124 23.87 -9.02 7.34
C MET A 124 24.55 -8.79 8.71
N GLU A 125 25.56 -7.94 8.80
CA GLU A 125 26.23 -7.62 10.08
C GLU A 125 25.28 -6.94 11.09
N THR A 126 24.32 -6.17 10.59
CA THR A 126 23.35 -5.43 11.41
C THR A 126 22.19 -6.32 11.87
N TRP A 127 21.59 -7.06 10.94
CA TRP A 127 20.30 -7.72 11.14
C TRP A 127 20.43 -9.19 11.58
N LYS A 128 21.51 -9.88 11.18
CA LYS A 128 21.73 -11.29 11.53
C LYS A 128 21.89 -11.53 13.03
N PRO A 129 22.56 -10.66 13.83
CA PRO A 129 22.66 -10.84 15.28
C PRO A 129 21.31 -10.91 16.00
N ILE A 130 20.29 -10.22 15.47
CA ILE A 130 18.91 -10.26 16.01
C ILE A 130 18.02 -11.26 15.26
N GLY A 131 18.65 -12.14 14.46
CA GLY A 131 18.00 -13.27 13.79
C GLY A 131 17.29 -12.94 12.48
N ILE A 132 17.54 -11.77 11.88
CA ILE A 132 16.91 -11.33 10.62
C ILE A 132 17.90 -11.52 9.47
N SER A 133 17.45 -12.04 8.33
CA SER A 133 18.34 -12.25 7.17
C SER A 133 17.75 -11.88 5.82
N HIS A 134 16.43 -11.80 5.71
CA HIS A 134 15.78 -11.51 4.43
C HIS A 134 14.82 -10.34 4.61
N LEU A 135 14.77 -9.47 3.60
CA LEU A 135 13.91 -8.31 3.53
C LEU A 135 13.18 -8.29 2.19
N LEU A 136 11.87 -8.08 2.25
CA LEU A 136 11.01 -7.68 1.15
C LEU A 136 10.38 -6.34 1.50
N LEU A 137 10.75 -5.30 0.75
CA LEU A 137 10.32 -3.93 0.97
C LEU A 137 9.47 -3.45 -0.20
N SER A 138 8.29 -2.95 0.10
CA SER A 138 7.44 -2.23 -0.84
C SER A 138 7.29 -0.78 -0.40
N GLY A 139 7.63 0.15 -1.28
CA GLY A 139 7.50 1.58 -1.06
C GLY A 139 6.47 2.19 -2.00
N TYR A 140 5.47 2.87 -1.44
CA TYR A 140 4.38 3.50 -2.19
C TYR A 140 4.38 5.01 -1.94
N PRO A 141 4.58 5.86 -2.97
CA PRO A 141 4.56 7.30 -2.81
C PRO A 141 3.14 7.81 -2.54
N VAL A 142 3.02 8.69 -1.54
CA VAL A 142 1.79 9.39 -1.16
C VAL A 142 2.00 10.88 -1.44
N GLY A 143 1.85 11.25 -2.71
CA GLY A 143 2.18 12.57 -3.22
C GLY A 143 3.67 12.87 -3.19
N GLU A 144 4.07 14.13 -3.02
CA GLU A 144 5.43 14.58 -3.35
C GLU A 144 6.49 14.31 -2.27
N THR A 145 6.09 14.15 -1.02
CA THR A 145 7.01 14.14 0.13
C THR A 145 6.81 12.95 1.05
N ILE A 146 5.78 12.13 0.86
CA ILE A 146 5.45 11.04 1.78
C ILE A 146 5.63 9.72 1.05
N VAL A 147 6.22 8.74 1.72
CA VAL A 147 6.32 7.37 1.24
C VAL A 147 5.81 6.42 2.34
N ASN A 148 4.91 5.52 1.97
CA ASN A 148 4.52 4.40 2.82
C ASN A 148 5.43 3.21 2.54
N PHE A 149 6.01 2.65 3.59
CA PHE A 149 6.82 1.45 3.51
C PHE A 149 6.09 0.27 4.13
N PHE A 150 6.14 -0.86 3.42
CA PHE A 150 5.66 -2.16 3.87
C PHE A 150 6.84 -3.13 3.78
N ALA A 151 7.45 -3.40 4.93
CA ALA A 151 8.60 -4.27 5.06
C ALA A 151 8.16 -5.62 5.63
N PHE A 152 8.65 -6.69 5.03
CA PHE A 152 8.44 -8.07 5.44
C PHE A 152 9.80 -8.72 5.63
N TYR A 153 9.96 -9.45 6.73
CA TYR A 153 11.25 -10.02 7.10
C TYR A 153 11.16 -11.52 7.30
N ARG A 154 12.23 -12.24 7.00
CA ARG A 154 12.41 -13.63 7.41
C ARG A 154 13.70 -13.81 8.20
N SER A 155 13.66 -14.78 9.08
CA SER A 155 14.78 -15.24 9.87
C SER A 155 15.80 -16.01 9.04
N SER A 156 17.00 -16.18 9.60
CA SER A 156 18.10 -16.91 8.96
C SER A 156 17.82 -18.39 8.66
N GLN A 157 16.73 -18.95 9.21
CA GLN A 157 16.35 -20.35 9.01
C GLN A 157 15.49 -20.55 7.75
N ARG A 158 15.03 -19.48 7.11
CA ARG A 158 14.22 -19.55 5.88
C ARG A 158 15.02 -19.19 4.63
N LEU A 159 14.46 -19.56 3.48
CA LEU A 159 14.94 -19.10 2.18
C LEU A 159 14.58 -17.63 1.95
N ASP A 160 15.33 -16.98 1.07
CA ASP A 160 15.04 -15.60 0.64
C ASP A 160 13.67 -15.49 -0.04
N PHE A 161 13.14 -14.27 -0.08
CA PHE A 161 11.93 -13.96 -0.85
C PHE A 161 12.20 -14.16 -2.34
N ASP A 162 11.23 -14.70 -3.05
CA ASP A 162 11.32 -14.95 -4.49
C ASP A 162 10.46 -13.97 -5.30
N GLU A 163 10.46 -14.16 -6.63
CA GLU A 163 9.67 -13.31 -7.54
C GLU A 163 8.16 -13.42 -7.29
N ARG A 164 7.68 -14.59 -6.83
CA ARG A 164 6.27 -14.77 -6.46
C ARG A 164 5.94 -13.88 -5.27
N ASP A 165 6.77 -13.89 -4.23
CA ASP A 165 6.58 -13.05 -3.05
C ASP A 165 6.58 -11.56 -3.41
N ASN A 166 7.49 -11.13 -4.30
CA ASN A 166 7.53 -9.77 -4.81
C ASN A 166 6.23 -9.40 -5.54
N MET A 167 5.79 -10.22 -6.50
CA MET A 167 4.58 -9.98 -7.28
C MET A 167 3.32 -9.90 -6.40
N ILE A 168 3.21 -10.74 -5.36
CA ILE A 168 2.08 -10.72 -4.42
C ILE A 168 2.03 -9.38 -3.67
N VAL A 169 3.13 -8.99 -3.03
CA VAL A 169 3.20 -7.74 -2.25
C VAL A 169 2.99 -6.54 -3.17
N HIS A 170 3.66 -6.51 -4.32
CA HIS A 170 3.52 -5.44 -5.30
C HIS A 170 2.05 -5.30 -5.74
N SER A 171 1.41 -6.39 -6.12
CA SER A 171 0.02 -6.34 -6.60
C SER A 171 -0.95 -5.84 -5.53
N ILE A 172 -0.86 -6.34 -4.30
CA ILE A 172 -1.79 -5.94 -3.23
C ILE A 172 -1.52 -4.50 -2.79
N VAL A 173 -0.27 -4.12 -2.55
CA VAL A 173 0.09 -2.77 -2.11
C VAL A 173 -0.30 -1.73 -3.16
N GLY A 174 -0.14 -2.04 -4.45
CA GLY A 174 -0.50 -1.14 -5.55
C GLY A 174 -2.00 -0.99 -5.78
N GLN A 175 -2.81 -2.02 -5.49
CA GLN A 175 -4.24 -2.03 -5.79
C GLN A 175 -5.14 -1.65 -4.60
N VAL A 176 -4.67 -1.83 -3.36
CA VAL A 176 -5.46 -1.54 -2.16
C VAL A 176 -5.26 -0.09 -1.71
N ASN A 177 -6.02 0.83 -2.29
CA ASN A 177 -5.87 2.28 -2.06
C ASN A 177 -6.03 2.72 -0.59
N TRP A 178 -6.94 2.09 0.16
CA TRP A 178 -7.18 2.46 1.56
C TRP A 178 -6.00 2.09 2.47
N LEU A 179 -5.12 1.17 2.03
CA LEU A 179 -3.93 0.77 2.79
C LEU A 179 -3.04 1.98 3.09
N HIS A 180 -2.99 2.92 2.13
CA HIS A 180 -2.14 4.12 2.17
C HIS A 180 -2.71 5.28 2.97
N SER A 181 -3.95 5.17 3.42
CA SER A 181 -4.65 6.26 4.11
C SER A 181 -4.19 6.35 5.57
N PHE A 182 -3.35 7.33 5.87
CA PHE A 182 -2.92 7.66 7.22
C PHE A 182 -3.55 8.97 7.71
N ARG A 183 -3.95 9.02 8.99
CA ARG A 183 -4.67 10.11 9.68
C ARG A 183 -4.65 11.44 8.92
N SER A 184 -5.74 11.73 8.19
CA SER A 184 -6.01 13.02 7.55
C SER A 184 -4.94 13.60 6.60
N VAL A 185 -3.89 12.85 6.25
CA VAL A 185 -2.94 13.25 5.21
C VAL A 185 -3.34 12.55 3.92
N GLN A 186 -4.21 13.24 3.19
CA GLN A 186 -4.50 12.91 1.81
C GLN A 186 -3.21 13.16 1.01
N PRO A 187 -2.82 12.26 0.08
CA PRO A 187 -1.74 12.55 -0.85
C PRO A 187 -1.91 13.99 -1.40
N PRO A 188 -0.87 14.83 -1.47
CA PRO A 188 -0.98 16.22 -1.93
C PRO A 188 -1.59 16.39 -3.33
N ASN A 189 -1.79 15.30 -4.08
CA ASN A 189 -2.58 15.28 -5.33
C ASN A 189 -3.79 14.33 -5.35
N SER A 190 -4.14 13.63 -4.26
CA SER A 190 -5.52 13.17 -4.12
C SER A 190 -6.32 14.34 -3.58
N LYS A 191 -7.01 15.06 -4.47
CA LYS A 191 -8.26 15.66 -4.03
C LYS A 191 -9.09 14.49 -3.49
N VAL A 192 -9.25 14.35 -2.17
CA VAL A 192 -10.32 13.47 -1.70
C VAL A 192 -11.60 14.14 -2.11
N ILE A 193 -12.12 13.61 -3.18
CA ILE A 193 -13.38 14.00 -3.73
C ILE A 193 -14.42 13.49 -2.74
N LYS A 194 -14.81 14.39 -1.84
CA LYS A 194 -15.89 14.15 -0.87
C LYS A 194 -17.19 14.02 -1.66
N LEU A 195 -17.50 12.80 -2.06
CA LEU A 195 -18.79 12.42 -2.58
C LEU A 195 -19.77 12.28 -1.42
N ALA A 196 -20.96 12.87 -1.57
CA ALA A 196 -22.09 12.57 -0.70
C ALA A 196 -22.45 11.08 -0.85
N PRO A 197 -23.09 10.45 0.16
CA PRO A 197 -23.43 9.03 0.11
C PRO A 197 -24.12 8.59 -1.19
N ARG A 198 -25.10 9.39 -1.67
CA ARG A 198 -25.82 9.13 -2.92
C ARG A 198 -24.97 9.29 -4.18
N GLU A 199 -24.02 10.22 -4.19
CA GLU A 199 -23.09 10.37 -5.32
C GLU A 199 -22.12 9.18 -5.38
N ARG A 200 -21.75 8.60 -4.24
CA ARG A 200 -20.90 7.40 -4.18
C ARG A 200 -21.62 6.17 -4.74
N GLU A 201 -22.89 5.98 -4.38
CA GLU A 201 -23.74 4.92 -4.94
C GLU A 201 -23.85 5.06 -6.46
N VAL A 202 -24.13 6.27 -6.97
CA VAL A 202 -24.20 6.55 -8.41
C VAL A 202 -22.86 6.30 -9.10
N LEU A 203 -21.73 6.68 -8.49
CA LEU A 203 -20.40 6.44 -9.04
C LEU A 203 -20.13 4.94 -9.24
N VAL A 204 -20.49 4.09 -8.28
CA VAL A 204 -20.29 2.63 -8.38
C VAL A 204 -21.00 2.05 -9.61
N PHE A 205 -22.28 2.39 -9.81
CA PHE A 205 -23.01 1.94 -10.99
C PHE A 205 -22.44 2.53 -12.30
N LEU A 206 -21.98 3.79 -12.26
CA LEU A 206 -21.41 4.45 -13.42
C LEU A 206 -20.06 3.86 -13.84
N LEU A 207 -19.24 3.41 -12.88
CA LEU A 207 -18.02 2.65 -13.15
C LEU A 207 -18.33 1.23 -13.64
N GLY A 208 -19.42 0.63 -13.17
CA GLY A 208 -19.92 -0.68 -13.59
C GLY A 208 -20.59 -0.73 -14.98
N GLY A 209 -20.55 0.35 -15.76
CA GLY A 209 -21.10 0.35 -17.13
C GLY A 209 -22.58 0.73 -17.25
N ASP A 210 -23.29 0.96 -16.14
CA ASP A 210 -24.72 1.30 -16.18
C ASP A 210 -25.00 2.64 -16.87
N SER A 211 -26.16 2.74 -17.53
CA SER A 211 -26.68 4.00 -18.08
C SER A 211 -27.46 4.78 -17.01
N ILE A 212 -27.63 6.09 -17.18
CA ILE A 212 -28.42 6.94 -16.26
C ILE A 212 -29.83 6.36 -16.04
N LYS A 213 -30.45 5.81 -17.09
CA LYS A 213 -31.76 5.15 -17.03
C LYS A 213 -31.74 3.88 -16.16
N SER A 214 -30.70 3.06 -16.31
CA SER A 214 -30.51 1.86 -15.48
C SER A 214 -30.30 2.23 -14.01
N ILE A 215 -29.45 3.22 -13.74
CA ILE A 215 -29.14 3.70 -12.38
C ILE A 215 -30.39 4.25 -11.71
N ALA A 216 -31.17 5.07 -12.42
CA ALA A 216 -32.42 5.62 -11.93
C ALA A 216 -33.42 4.52 -11.53
N CYS A 217 -33.57 3.48 -12.35
CA CYS A 217 -34.38 2.32 -12.04
C CYS A 217 -33.87 1.59 -10.78
N LYS A 218 -32.57 1.30 -10.71
CA LYS A 218 -31.94 0.59 -9.58
C LYS A 218 -32.02 1.36 -8.26
N MET A 219 -31.98 2.68 -8.31
CA MET A 219 -32.01 3.54 -7.11
C MET A 219 -33.41 4.05 -6.76
N GLY A 220 -34.43 3.78 -7.59
CA GLY A 220 -35.79 4.30 -7.39
C GLY A 220 -35.88 5.83 -7.51
N LEU A 221 -35.06 6.44 -8.35
CA LEU A 221 -34.96 7.90 -8.53
C LEU A 221 -35.25 8.31 -9.96
N SER A 222 -35.55 9.60 -10.19
CA SER A 222 -35.76 10.11 -11.55
C SER A 222 -34.44 10.17 -12.35
N HIS A 223 -34.53 10.07 -13.69
CA HIS A 223 -33.37 10.26 -14.57
C HIS A 223 -32.71 11.63 -14.36
N HIS A 224 -33.51 12.65 -14.04
CA HIS A 224 -33.03 14.02 -13.79
C HIS A 224 -32.15 14.06 -12.53
N THR A 225 -32.63 13.47 -11.44
CA THR A 225 -31.91 13.37 -10.17
C THR A 225 -30.59 12.63 -10.32
N ILE A 226 -30.57 11.50 -11.04
CA ILE A 226 -29.33 10.79 -11.35
C ILE A 226 -28.42 11.65 -12.22
N GLY A 227 -28.95 12.33 -13.23
CA GLY A 227 -28.18 13.26 -14.06
C GLY A 227 -27.47 14.34 -13.26
N ASP A 228 -28.10 14.87 -12.22
CA ASP A 228 -27.49 15.87 -11.34
C ASP A 228 -26.40 15.28 -10.44
N TYR A 229 -26.59 14.06 -9.93
CA TYR A 229 -25.51 13.34 -9.25
C TYR A 229 -24.32 13.08 -10.17
N VAL A 230 -24.55 12.68 -11.43
CA VAL A 230 -23.49 12.46 -12.42
C VAL A 230 -22.72 13.76 -12.71
N LYS A 231 -23.42 14.89 -12.89
CA LYS A 231 -22.77 16.21 -13.06
C LYS A 231 -21.95 16.60 -11.83
N ALA A 232 -22.47 16.35 -10.63
CA ALA A 232 -21.76 16.64 -9.38
C ALA A 232 -20.50 15.78 -9.25
N ILE A 233 -20.57 14.49 -9.62
CA ILE A 233 -19.42 13.58 -9.67
C ILE A 233 -18.38 14.09 -10.66
N TYR A 234 -18.75 14.41 -11.90
CA TYR A 234 -17.82 14.94 -12.90
C TYR A 234 -17.13 16.22 -12.43
N ARG A 235 -17.91 17.17 -11.88
CA ARG A 235 -17.37 18.43 -11.33
C ARG A 235 -16.38 18.16 -10.20
N LYS A 236 -16.72 17.29 -9.25
CA LYS A 236 -15.84 16.98 -8.12
C LYS A 236 -14.57 16.24 -8.58
N HIS A 237 -14.69 15.35 -9.56
CA HIS A 237 -13.57 14.66 -10.21
C HIS A 237 -12.78 15.53 -11.21
N SER A 238 -13.20 16.78 -11.44
CA SER A 238 -12.56 17.70 -12.40
C SER A 238 -12.50 17.14 -13.83
N VAL A 239 -13.50 16.34 -14.23
CA VAL A 239 -13.63 15.74 -15.57
C VAL A 239 -14.90 16.23 -16.26
N ARG A 240 -14.98 16.05 -17.58
CA ARG A 240 -16.12 16.48 -18.41
C ARG A 240 -16.89 15.31 -19.02
N SER A 241 -16.33 14.09 -18.97
CA SER A 241 -16.95 12.92 -19.60
C SER A 241 -16.81 11.65 -18.77
N ARG A 242 -17.64 10.65 -19.10
CA ARG A 242 -17.56 9.30 -18.53
C ARG A 242 -16.21 8.64 -18.83
N ALA A 243 -15.70 8.82 -20.04
CA ALA A 243 -14.42 8.23 -20.46
C ALA A 243 -13.24 8.82 -19.66
N GLU A 244 -13.24 10.15 -19.46
CA GLU A 244 -12.27 10.81 -18.58
C GLU A 244 -12.43 10.38 -17.11
N LEU A 245 -13.67 10.22 -16.63
CA LEU A 245 -13.88 9.69 -15.28
C LEU A 245 -13.30 8.27 -15.16
N LEU A 246 -13.55 7.39 -16.13
CA LEU A 246 -13.03 6.03 -16.15
C LEU A 246 -11.49 5.99 -16.22
N SER A 247 -10.85 6.90 -16.97
CA SER A 247 -9.38 6.95 -17.04
C SER A 247 -8.71 7.35 -15.72
N HIS A 248 -9.44 7.93 -14.76
CA HIS A 248 -8.92 8.14 -13.40
C HIS A 248 -8.91 6.85 -12.56
N PHE A 249 -9.68 5.81 -12.95
CA PHE A 249 -9.80 4.54 -12.22
C PHE A 249 -9.14 3.36 -12.94
N ILE A 250 -8.87 3.49 -14.24
CA ILE A 250 -8.18 2.50 -15.07
C ILE A 250 -6.76 3.05 -15.29
N GLY A 251 -5.82 2.69 -14.41
CA GLY A 251 -4.45 3.21 -14.43
C GLY A 251 -3.70 2.98 -15.74
N LYS A 252 -2.76 3.87 -16.05
CA LYS A 252 -1.68 3.65 -17.05
C LYS A 252 -0.45 3.09 -16.37
#